data_AF-A0A095U0K3-F1
#
_entry.id   AF-A0A095U0K3-F1
#
_cell.length_a   1.000
_cell.length_b   1.000
_cell.length_c   1.000
_cell.angle_alpha   90.00
_cell.angle_beta   90.00
_cell.angle_gamma   90.00
#
_symmetry.space_group_name_H-M   'P 1'
#
loop_
_entity.id
_entity.type
_entity.pdbx_description
1 polymer ?
#
loop_
_entity_poly.entity_id
_entity_poly.type
_entity_poly.pdbx_seq_one_letter_code
_entity_poly.pdbx_strand_id
1 'polypeptide(L)'
;MKQKYSSENYHFFSEINSVYFERKLENETAFDGIVKIYSLKTNIENINQKLDGHFFGDFIYSTERGVFLRKFDNKDSWPISTLIYLDLINLTATEINRNNSSWNIWKGKNLENGKFSIEISPTESIEFQT
;
A
#
# COMPACT_ATOMS: atom_id res chain seq x y z
N MET A 1 -6.97 6.65 25.17
CA MET A 1 -7.74 5.42 24.83
C MET A 1 -7.43 5.11 23.36
N LYS A 2 -6.82 3.98 23.00
CA LYS A 2 -6.63 3.63 21.57
C LYS A 2 -8.02 3.42 20.96
N GLN A 3 -8.35 4.12 19.87
CA GLN A 3 -9.59 3.86 19.12
C GLN A 3 -9.59 2.41 18.64
N LYS A 4 -10.72 1.72 18.81
CA LYS A 4 -10.91 0.35 18.34
C LYS A 4 -11.61 0.40 16.99
N TYR A 5 -10.89 0.08 15.92
CA TYR A 5 -11.39 0.04 14.55
C TYR A 5 -12.03 -1.30 14.16
N SER A 6 -12.31 -2.17 15.13
CA SER A 6 -12.89 -3.50 14.88
C SER A 6 -14.30 -3.46 14.26
N SER A 7 -14.99 -2.33 14.33
CA SER A 7 -16.31 -2.10 13.75
C SER A 7 -16.28 -1.38 12.41
N GLU A 8 -15.10 -1.04 11.88
CA GLU A 8 -14.98 -0.39 10.58
C GLU A 8 -15.39 -1.34 9.46
N ASN A 9 -16.06 -0.80 8.44
CA ASN A 9 -16.45 -1.55 7.25
C ASN A 9 -15.42 -1.38 6.15
N TYR A 10 -15.47 -2.28 5.17
CA TYR A 10 -14.76 -2.07 3.92
C TYR A 10 -15.48 -1.00 3.10
N HIS A 11 -14.68 -0.11 2.50
CA HIS A 11 -15.15 0.96 1.63
C HIS A 11 -14.33 0.97 0.35
N PHE A 12 -14.95 1.37 -0.76
CA PHE A 12 -14.26 1.57 -2.03
C PHE A 12 -13.02 2.47 -1.86
N PHE A 13 -11.91 2.03 -2.43
CA PHE A 13 -10.64 2.74 -2.40
C PHE A 13 -10.22 3.20 -3.80
N SER A 14 -10.16 2.26 -4.75
CA SER A 14 -9.73 2.54 -6.12
C SER A 14 -10.16 1.43 -7.07
N GLU A 15 -10.20 1.72 -8.37
CA GLU A 15 -10.32 0.72 -9.42
C GLU A 15 -9.07 0.80 -10.33
N ILE A 16 -8.38 -0.33 -10.52
CA ILE A 16 -7.16 -0.42 -11.32
C ILE A 16 -7.26 -1.66 -12.20
N ASN A 17 -7.21 -1.50 -13.51
CA ASN A 17 -7.30 -2.62 -14.46
C ASN A 17 -8.51 -3.53 -14.21
N SER A 18 -9.70 -2.96 -13.96
CA SER A 18 -10.94 -3.68 -13.59
C SER A 18 -10.88 -4.46 -12.26
N VAL A 19 -9.84 -4.23 -11.45
CA VAL A 19 -9.74 -4.73 -10.07
C VAL A 19 -10.23 -3.63 -9.13
N TYR A 20 -11.33 -3.90 -8.43
CA TYR A 20 -11.87 -3.03 -7.39
C TYR A 20 -11.12 -3.28 -6.10
N PHE A 21 -10.49 -2.25 -5.56
CA PHE A 21 -9.89 -2.28 -4.24
C PHE A 21 -10.85 -1.66 -3.23
N GLU A 22 -11.03 -2.35 -2.12
CA GLU A 22 -11.69 -1.86 -0.94
C GLU A 22 -10.69 -1.82 0.21
N ARG A 23 -10.89 -0.87 1.14
CA ARG A 23 -10.06 -0.73 2.33
C ARG A 23 -10.91 -0.62 3.58
N LYS A 24 -10.40 -1.15 4.68
CA LYS A 24 -10.96 -1.01 6.02
C LYS A 24 -9.88 -0.47 6.94
N LEU A 25 -10.19 0.58 7.69
CA LEU A 25 -9.25 1.18 8.63
C LEU A 25 -8.98 0.23 9.80
N GLU A 26 -7.72 0.02 10.14
CA GLU A 26 -7.26 -0.90 11.20
C GLU A 26 -6.55 -0.17 12.34
N ASN A 27 -5.85 0.92 12.01
CA ASN A 27 -5.16 1.76 12.99
C ASN A 27 -4.89 3.17 12.44
N GLU A 28 -4.70 4.13 13.34
CA GLU A 28 -4.22 5.47 13.04
C GLU A 28 -3.15 5.86 14.08
N THR A 29 -2.08 6.52 13.65
CA THR A 29 -1.01 6.92 14.56
C THR A 29 -1.38 8.19 15.35
N ALA A 30 -0.98 8.25 16.63
CA ALA A 30 -1.46 9.25 17.60
C ALA A 30 -0.99 10.70 17.37
N PHE A 31 -0.04 10.95 16.46
CA PHE A 31 0.34 12.29 16.03
C PHE A 31 -0.57 12.74 14.88
N ASP A 32 -1.78 13.22 15.22
CA ASP A 32 -2.81 13.76 14.32
C ASP A 32 -3.44 12.79 13.30
N GLY A 33 -3.34 11.47 13.47
CA GLY A 33 -3.93 10.52 12.51
C GLY A 33 -3.31 10.62 11.11
N ILE A 34 -2.09 11.17 11.02
CA ILE A 34 -1.37 11.46 9.77
C ILE A 34 -1.10 10.20 8.97
N VAL A 35 -0.90 9.07 9.66
CA VAL A 35 -0.73 7.77 9.03
C VAL A 35 -1.88 6.86 9.44
N LYS A 36 -2.60 6.43 8.42
CA LYS A 36 -3.68 5.45 8.53
C LYS A 36 -3.19 4.12 7.97
N ILE A 37 -3.58 3.05 8.66
CA ILE A 37 -3.21 1.69 8.30
C ILE A 37 -4.49 0.91 8.07
N TYR A 38 -4.55 0.22 6.93
CA TYR A 38 -5.74 -0.44 6.42
C TYR A 38 -5.49 -1.92 6.15
N SER A 39 -6.55 -2.71 6.21
CA SER A 39 -6.63 -3.96 5.45
C SER A 39 -7.23 -3.69 4.07
N LEU A 40 -6.73 -4.38 3.05
CA LEU A 40 -7.24 -4.28 1.68
C LEU A 40 -7.97 -5.56 1.27
N LYS A 41 -8.97 -5.41 0.40
CA LYS A 41 -9.65 -6.49 -0.30
C LYS A 41 -9.86 -6.11 -1.76
N THR A 42 -10.04 -7.10 -2.62
CA THR A 42 -10.43 -6.92 -4.00
C THR A 42 -11.55 -7.85 -4.43
N ASN A 43 -12.09 -7.62 -5.63
CA ASN A 43 -13.03 -8.52 -6.29
C ASN A 43 -12.36 -9.78 -6.89
N ILE A 44 -11.04 -9.95 -6.77
CA ILE A 44 -10.29 -11.08 -7.33
C ILE A 44 -9.71 -11.94 -6.20
N GLU A 45 -10.20 -13.16 -6.06
CA GLU A 45 -9.86 -14.06 -4.96
C GLU A 45 -8.35 -14.34 -4.84
N ASN A 46 -7.67 -14.59 -5.95
CA ASN A 46 -6.22 -14.85 -5.96
C ASN A 46 -5.42 -13.65 -5.44
N ILE A 47 -5.90 -12.43 -5.67
CA ILE A 47 -5.29 -11.21 -5.13
C ILE A 47 -5.57 -11.11 -3.64
N ASN A 48 -6.81 -11.40 -3.20
CA ASN A 48 -7.15 -11.42 -1.77
C ASN A 48 -6.23 -12.33 -0.97
N GLN A 49 -5.88 -13.51 -1.49
CA GLN A 49 -4.92 -14.41 -0.85
C GLN A 49 -3.52 -13.80 -0.66
N LYS A 50 -3.14 -12.81 -1.50
CA LYS A 50 -1.86 -12.08 -1.35
C LYS A 50 -1.97 -10.87 -0.44
N LEU A 51 -3.18 -10.40 -0.14
CA LEU A 51 -3.44 -9.25 0.74
C LEU A 51 -3.81 -9.68 2.16
N ASP A 52 -4.34 -10.90 2.33
CA ASP A 52 -4.81 -11.40 3.61
C ASP A 52 -3.68 -11.44 4.65
N GLY A 53 -4.02 -11.05 5.88
CA GLY A 53 -3.05 -10.92 6.98
C GLY A 53 -2.02 -9.78 6.82
N HIS A 54 -2.11 -8.97 5.76
CA HIS A 54 -1.23 -7.81 5.56
C HIS A 54 -1.95 -6.48 5.77
N PHE A 55 -1.17 -5.46 6.08
CA PHE A 55 -1.65 -4.11 6.37
C PHE A 55 -1.00 -3.10 5.43
N PHE A 56 -1.71 -2.06 5.06
CA PHE A 56 -1.31 -1.14 4.01
C PHE A 56 -1.54 0.32 4.40
N GLY A 57 -0.74 1.22 3.84
CA GLY A 57 -0.95 2.66 3.99
C GLY A 57 -1.93 3.21 2.96
N ASP A 58 -2.12 4.53 2.97
CA ASP A 58 -2.90 5.25 1.95
C ASP A 58 -2.21 5.29 0.57
N PHE A 59 -0.91 4.98 0.50
CA PHE A 59 -0.17 5.04 -0.74
C PHE A 59 -0.59 3.93 -1.71
N ILE A 60 -1.05 4.36 -2.88
CA ILE A 60 -1.36 3.51 -4.02
C ILE A 60 -0.87 4.20 -5.29
N TYR A 61 -0.12 3.49 -6.12
CA TYR A 61 0.33 4.01 -7.42
C TYR A 61 0.15 2.96 -8.50
N SER A 62 -0.81 3.20 -9.40
CA SER A 62 -1.16 2.31 -10.50
C SER A 62 -0.14 2.39 -11.64
N THR A 63 0.15 1.23 -12.22
CA THR A 63 0.88 1.08 -13.49
C THR A 63 0.00 0.36 -14.50
N GLU A 64 0.50 0.18 -15.73
CA GLU A 64 -0.21 -0.57 -16.76
C GLU A 64 -0.49 -2.03 -16.35
N ARG A 65 0.37 -2.63 -15.52
CA ARG A 65 0.30 -4.07 -15.18
C ARG A 65 -0.07 -4.32 -13.73
N GLY A 66 0.01 -3.32 -12.86
CA GLY A 66 -0.11 -3.55 -11.45
C GLY A 66 -0.19 -2.30 -10.60
N VAL A 67 0.15 -2.45 -9.32
CA VAL A 67 0.05 -1.38 -8.36
C VAL A 67 1.17 -1.45 -7.32
N PHE A 68 1.78 -0.31 -7.03
CA PHE A 68 2.66 -0.17 -5.89
C PHE A 68 1.86 0.17 -4.64
N LEU A 69 2.20 -0.49 -3.55
CA LEU A 69 1.56 -0.33 -2.25
C LEU A 69 2.62 -0.20 -1.17
N ARG A 70 2.28 0.51 -0.10
CA ARG A 70 3.07 0.55 1.13
C ARG A 70 2.51 -0.47 2.11
N LYS A 71 3.26 -1.54 2.38
CA LYS A 71 2.89 -2.64 3.29
C LYS A 71 3.50 -2.44 4.69
N PHE A 72 2.79 -2.90 5.72
CA PHE A 72 3.21 -3.03 7.11
C PHE A 72 3.06 -4.49 7.56
N ASP A 73 3.98 -4.96 8.39
CA ASP A 73 3.96 -6.34 8.90
C ASP A 73 2.80 -6.58 9.88
N ASN A 74 2.44 -5.56 10.65
CA ASN A 74 1.21 -5.50 11.44
C ASN A 74 0.70 -4.06 11.56
N LYS A 75 -0.52 -3.89 12.06
CA LYS A 75 -1.16 -2.57 12.22
C LYS A 75 -0.47 -1.59 13.17
N ASP A 76 0.47 -2.05 14.00
CA ASP A 76 1.26 -1.23 14.92
C ASP A 76 2.74 -1.10 14.47
N SER A 77 3.11 -1.58 13.27
CA SER A 77 4.52 -1.64 12.81
C SER A 77 5.09 -0.34 12.28
N TRP A 78 4.28 0.72 12.16
CA TRP A 78 4.78 2.03 11.78
C TRP A 78 5.89 2.49 12.74
N PRO A 79 7.00 3.10 12.26
CA PRO A 79 7.23 3.59 10.88
C PRO A 79 7.88 2.59 9.91
N ILE A 80 8.09 1.34 10.32
CA ILE A 80 8.70 0.33 9.47
C ILE A 80 7.68 -0.18 8.44
N SER A 81 8.00 -0.02 7.16
CA SER A 81 7.16 -0.45 6.04
C SER A 81 7.97 -1.04 4.89
N THR A 82 7.30 -1.75 4.00
CA THR A 82 7.89 -2.30 2.78
C THR A 82 7.14 -1.75 1.58
N LEU A 83 7.87 -1.18 0.61
CA LEU A 83 7.33 -0.94 -0.72
C LEU A 83 7.15 -2.29 -1.40
N ILE A 84 5.93 -2.59 -1.83
CA ILE A 84 5.62 -3.78 -2.60
C ILE A 84 5.04 -3.41 -3.96
N TYR A 85 5.17 -4.30 -4.91
CA TYR A 85 4.48 -4.25 -6.19
C TYR A 85 3.58 -5.47 -6.35
N LEU A 86 2.30 -5.24 -6.60
CA LEU A 86 1.32 -6.26 -6.89
C LEU A 86 1.07 -6.27 -8.40
N ASP A 87 1.57 -7.31 -9.09
CA ASP A 87 1.28 -7.56 -10.51
C ASP A 87 -0.13 -8.16 -10.62
N LEU A 88 -1.05 -7.42 -11.23
CA LEU A 88 -2.46 -7.79 -11.33
C LEU A 88 -2.72 -8.75 -12.50
N ILE A 89 -1.75 -8.94 -13.40
CA ILE A 89 -1.85 -9.88 -14.51
C ILE A 89 -1.33 -11.25 -14.07
N ASN A 90 -0.13 -11.29 -13.48
CA ASN A 90 0.49 -12.53 -13.00
C ASN A 90 0.03 -12.93 -11.59
N LEU A 91 -0.70 -12.06 -10.89
CA LEU A 91 -1.26 -12.31 -9.56
C LEU A 91 -0.16 -12.57 -8.52
N THR A 92 0.96 -11.85 -8.64
CA THR A 92 2.14 -11.97 -7.78
C THR A 92 2.38 -10.69 -6.99
N ALA A 93 2.85 -10.82 -5.76
CA ALA A 93 3.31 -9.71 -4.94
C ALA A 93 4.82 -9.80 -4.74
N THR A 94 5.54 -8.72 -5.04
CA THR A 94 7.00 -8.62 -4.92
C THR A 94 7.35 -7.54 -3.92
N GLU A 95 8.16 -7.89 -2.91
CA GLU A 95 8.74 -6.92 -1.99
C GLU A 95 9.95 -6.26 -2.64
N ILE A 96 9.98 -4.92 -2.65
CA ILE A 96 11.01 -4.14 -3.35
C ILE A 96 12.04 -3.61 -2.36
N ASN A 97 11.56 -2.86 -1.36
CA ASN A 97 12.44 -2.19 -0.43
C ASN A 97 11.76 -2.04 0.92
N ARG A 98 12.46 -2.41 1.99
CA ARG A 98 12.04 -2.16 3.36
C ARG A 98 12.65 -0.85 3.84
N ASN A 99 11.83 0.04 4.37
CA ASN A 99 12.24 1.34 4.87
C ASN A 99 11.69 1.60 6.27
N ASN A 100 12.31 2.56 6.96
CA ASN A 100 11.91 3.03 8.28
C ASN A 100 11.55 4.52 8.19
N SER A 101 10.54 4.83 7.39
CA SER A 101 10.13 6.20 7.11
C SER A 101 8.86 6.57 7.88
N SER A 102 8.96 7.55 8.77
CA SER A 102 7.80 8.13 9.45
C SER A 102 6.92 8.98 8.54
N TRP A 103 7.39 9.29 7.32
CA TRP A 103 6.69 10.15 6.39
C TRP A 103 5.50 9.44 5.74
N ASN A 104 4.41 10.17 5.56
CA ASN A 104 3.17 9.68 4.94
C ASN A 104 3.08 10.00 3.44
N ILE A 105 3.89 10.93 2.94
CA ILE A 105 3.86 11.36 1.54
C ILE A 105 4.75 10.45 0.70
N TRP A 106 4.12 9.55 -0.03
CA TRP A 106 4.75 8.71 -1.05
C TRP A 106 4.18 9.08 -2.40
N LYS A 107 5.03 9.26 -3.41
CA LYS A 107 4.62 9.65 -4.77
C LYS A 107 5.30 8.75 -5.79
N GLY A 108 4.52 8.18 -6.70
CA GLY A 108 5.07 7.44 -7.83
C GLY A 108 5.26 8.33 -9.06
N LYS A 109 6.32 8.07 -9.81
CA LYS A 109 6.63 8.72 -11.08
C LYS A 109 7.01 7.64 -12.10
N ASN A 110 6.43 7.72 -13.30
CA ASN A 110 6.84 6.89 -14.44
C ASN A 110 8.09 7.51 -15.08
N LEU A 111 9.14 6.71 -15.23
CA LEU A 111 10.42 7.09 -15.85
C LEU A 111 10.53 6.57 -17.29
N GLU A 112 9.42 6.07 -17.86
CA GLU A 112 9.31 5.41 -19.16
C GLU A 112 9.99 4.02 -19.20
N ASN A 113 9.72 3.24 -20.25
CA ASN A 113 10.29 1.90 -20.46
C ASN A 113 10.11 0.92 -19.27
N GLY A 114 8.95 0.98 -18.61
CA GLY A 114 8.64 0.11 -17.46
C GLY A 114 9.43 0.43 -16.19
N LYS A 115 10.06 1.61 -16.13
CA LYS A 115 10.78 2.09 -14.94
C LYS A 115 9.92 3.07 -14.16
N PHE A 116 10.01 2.96 -12.84
CA PHE A 116 9.24 3.79 -11.90
C PHE A 116 10.16 4.29 -10.79
N SER A 117 9.89 5.50 -10.30
CA SER A 117 10.50 6.05 -9.09
C SER A 117 9.42 6.32 -8.07
N ILE A 118 9.64 5.86 -6.83
CA ILE A 118 8.78 6.14 -5.68
C ILE A 118 9.55 7.10 -4.76
N GLU A 119 9.08 8.34 -4.72
CA GLU A 119 9.62 9.39 -3.86
C GLU A 119 8.93 9.36 -2.48
N ILE A 120 9.73 9.33 -1.43
CA ILE A 120 9.32 9.40 -0.03
C ILE A 120 9.83 10.74 0.50
N SER A 121 8.93 11.72 0.53
CA SER A 121 9.30 13.08 0.91
C SER A 121 9.38 13.24 2.42
N PRO A 122 10.38 13.99 2.96
CA PRO A 122 11.29 14.88 2.24
C PRO A 122 12.71 14.30 1.95
N THR A 123 12.96 12.99 2.05
CA THR A 123 14.35 12.48 2.18
C THR A 123 14.82 11.40 1.19
N GLU A 124 13.95 10.67 0.49
CA GLU A 124 14.39 9.46 -0.24
C GLU A 124 13.63 9.23 -1.57
N SER A 125 14.29 8.60 -2.55
CA SER A 125 13.67 8.11 -3.80
C SER A 125 14.10 6.67 -4.07
N ILE A 126 13.16 5.80 -4.42
CA ILE A 126 13.38 4.38 -4.69
C ILE A 126 13.06 4.11 -6.16
N GLU A 127 14.02 3.61 -6.95
CA GLU A 127 13.79 3.23 -8.35
C GLU A 127 13.50 1.73 -8.51
N PHE A 128 12.60 1.37 -9.43
CA PHE A 128 12.21 0.00 -9.72
C PHE A 128 11.90 -0.23 -11.21
N GLN A 129 12.13 -1.45 -11.71
CA GLN A 129 11.83 -1.87 -13.09
C GLN A 129 10.94 -3.13 -13.08
N THR A 130 9.79 -3.05 -13.74
CA THR A 130 8.79 -4.15 -13.85
C THR A 130 8.98 -5.00 -15.09
#